data_AF-A0A0L0D5J7-F1
#
_entry.id   AF-A0A0L0D5J7-F1
#
_cell.length_a   1.000
_cell.length_b   1.000
_cell.length_c   1.000
_cell.angle_alpha   90.00
_cell.angle_beta   90.00
_cell.angle_gamma   90.00
#
_symmetry.space_group_name_H-M   'P 1'
#
loop_
_entity.id
_entity.type
_entity.pdbx_description
1 polymer ?
#
loop_
_entity_poly.entity_id
_entity_poly.type
_entity_poly.pdbx_seq_one_letter_code
_entity_poly.pdbx_strand_id
1 'polypeptide(L)'
;MSTDGLPTYTLAEVKQHNTEDSLWMVIRGLVYDLTEYLDEHPGGDIMLEGAGLDATEMFDDVGHSDEAAEELAKYLIGRLA
;
A
#
# COMPACT_ATOMS: atom_id res chain seq x y z
N MET A 1 -13.74 -4.72 -7.66
CA MET A 1 -14.01 -5.71 -6.59
C MET A 1 -14.82 -5.02 -5.50
N SER A 2 -15.81 -5.68 -4.88
CA SER A 2 -16.48 -5.09 -3.72
C SER A 2 -15.52 -5.14 -2.54
N THR A 3 -15.35 -4.00 -1.87
CA THR A 3 -14.54 -3.87 -0.64
C THR A 3 -15.40 -4.04 0.61
N ASP A 4 -16.66 -4.46 0.46
CA ASP A 4 -17.59 -4.65 1.57
C ASP A 4 -17.18 -5.90 2.36
N GLY A 5 -16.99 -5.75 3.67
CA GLY A 5 -16.57 -6.85 4.56
C GLY A 5 -15.06 -7.00 4.74
N LEU A 6 -14.23 -6.16 4.10
CA LEU A 6 -12.80 -6.12 4.38
C LEU A 6 -12.51 -5.59 5.81
N PRO A 7 -11.45 -6.07 6.47
CA PRO A 7 -10.94 -5.49 7.71
C PRO A 7 -10.73 -3.99 7.58
N THR A 8 -10.87 -3.28 8.69
CA THR A 8 -10.62 -1.83 8.75
C THR A 8 -9.44 -1.57 9.67
N TYR A 9 -8.53 -0.70 9.23
CA TYR A 9 -7.33 -0.33 9.96
C TYR A 9 -7.28 1.19 10.12
N THR A 10 -6.77 1.65 11.25
CA THR A 10 -6.47 3.06 11.48
C THR A 10 -5.12 3.42 10.89
N LEU A 11 -4.90 4.70 10.59
CA LEU A 11 -3.57 5.17 10.18
C LEU A 11 -2.50 4.92 11.26
N ALA A 12 -2.89 4.85 12.54
CA ALA A 12 -1.97 4.53 13.64
C ALA A 12 -1.52 3.05 13.62
N GLU A 13 -2.38 2.13 13.18
CA GLU A 13 -2.00 0.73 12.95
C GLU A 13 -1.08 0.63 11.73
N VAL A 14 -1.45 1.26 10.62
CA VAL A 14 -0.61 1.27 9.39
C VAL A 14 0.79 1.81 9.70
N LYS A 15 0.93 2.87 10.50
CA LYS A 15 2.22 3.46 10.90
C LYS A 15 3.17 2.51 11.63
N GLN A 16 2.68 1.40 12.18
CA GLN A 16 3.53 0.40 12.83
C GLN A 16 4.24 -0.52 11.82
N HIS A 17 3.82 -0.51 10.56
CA HIS A 17 4.35 -1.30 9.46
C HIS A 17 5.12 -0.39 8.49
N ASN A 18 6.29 0.07 8.93
CA ASN A 18 7.10 1.08 8.26
C ASN A 18 8.55 0.65 7.97
N THR A 19 8.80 -0.66 7.86
CA THR A 19 10.14 -1.23 7.63
C THR A 19 10.10 -2.20 6.45
N GLU A 20 11.26 -2.55 5.89
CA GLU A 20 11.37 -3.56 4.83
C GLU A 20 10.75 -4.92 5.21
N ASP A 21 10.90 -5.36 6.47
CA ASP A 21 10.35 -6.61 6.97
C ASP A 21 8.84 -6.53 7.34
N SER A 22 8.23 -5.34 7.26
CA SER A 22 6.85 -5.09 7.69
C SER A 22 6.40 -3.76 7.10
N LEU A 23 5.85 -3.80 5.88
CA LEU A 23 5.63 -2.62 5.05
C LEU A 23 4.16 -2.54 4.64
N TRP A 24 3.40 -1.66 5.29
CA TRP A 24 2.03 -1.35 4.86
C TRP A 24 1.92 0.06 4.31
N MET A 25 0.99 0.26 3.40
CA MET A 25 0.64 1.59 2.88
C MET A 25 -0.86 1.74 2.72
N VAL A 26 -1.32 2.99 2.81
CA VAL A 26 -2.62 3.38 2.31
C VAL A 26 -2.48 3.94 0.91
N ILE A 27 -3.28 3.43 -0.03
CA ILE A 27 -3.43 4.01 -1.37
C ILE A 27 -4.93 4.12 -1.65
N ARG A 28 -5.41 5.34 -1.89
CA ARG A 28 -6.81 5.68 -2.19
C ARG A 28 -7.80 5.10 -1.15
N GLY A 29 -7.42 5.15 0.14
CA GLY A 29 -8.23 4.68 1.27
C GLY A 29 -8.26 3.16 1.46
N LEU A 30 -7.47 2.41 0.70
CA LEU A 30 -7.27 0.98 0.85
C LEU A 30 -5.91 0.68 1.47
N VAL A 31 -5.82 -0.37 2.28
CA VAL A 31 -4.62 -0.74 3.03
C VAL A 31 -4.00 -1.98 2.39
N TYR A 32 -2.71 -1.88 2.06
CA TYR A 32 -1.96 -2.92 1.37
C TYR A 32 -0.78 -3.37 2.21
N ASP A 33 -0.53 -4.68 2.24
CA ASP A 33 0.69 -5.27 2.79
C ASP A 33 1.66 -5.54 1.64
N LEU A 34 2.67 -4.68 1.50
CA LEU A 34 3.64 -4.72 0.40
C LEU A 34 4.99 -5.29 0.83
N THR A 35 5.04 -5.95 2.00
CA THR A 35 6.28 -6.52 2.56
C THR A 35 6.97 -7.44 1.54
N GLU A 36 6.22 -8.36 0.92
CA GLU A 36 6.75 -9.29 -0.09
C GLU A 36 6.87 -8.66 -1.49
N TYR A 37 6.29 -7.47 -1.71
CA TYR A 37 6.31 -6.79 -3.01
C TYR A 37 7.52 -5.87 -3.18
N LEU A 38 8.18 -5.48 -2.08
CA LEU A 38 9.29 -4.53 -2.11
C LEU A 38 10.39 -4.91 -3.12
N ASP A 39 10.79 -6.18 -3.14
CA ASP A 39 11.82 -6.71 -4.06
C ASP A 39 11.36 -6.76 -5.53
N GLU A 40 10.04 -6.80 -5.77
CA GLU A 40 9.44 -6.87 -7.09
C GLU A 40 9.07 -5.48 -7.63
N HIS A 41 9.14 -4.44 -6.80
CA HIS A 41 8.76 -3.08 -7.17
C HIS A 41 9.73 -2.50 -8.22
N PRO A 42 9.25 -2.09 -9.41
CA PRO A 42 10.11 -1.56 -10.47
C PRO A 42 10.88 -0.28 -10.08
N GLY A 43 10.35 0.51 -9.15
CA GLY A 43 11.02 1.70 -8.60
C GLY A 43 12.05 1.38 -7.50
N GLY A 44 12.15 0.13 -7.06
CA GLY A 44 13.02 -0.33 -5.98
C GLY A 44 12.66 0.28 -4.62
N ASP A 45 13.69 0.49 -3.80
CA ASP A 45 13.61 0.94 -2.40
C ASP A 45 12.92 2.30 -2.20
N ILE A 46 12.66 3.07 -3.26
CA ILE A 46 11.90 4.34 -3.17
C ILE A 46 10.52 4.14 -2.54
N MET A 47 9.97 2.92 -2.65
CA MET A 47 8.73 2.51 -1.98
C MET A 47 8.77 2.75 -0.47
N LEU A 48 9.94 2.58 0.18
CA LEU A 48 10.08 2.73 1.62
C LEU A 48 9.78 4.16 2.12
N GLU A 49 9.83 5.18 1.25
CA GLU A 49 9.41 6.55 1.61
C GLU A 49 7.92 6.63 1.97
N GLY A 50 7.10 5.73 1.43
CA GLY A 50 5.67 5.61 1.73
C GLY A 50 5.33 4.65 2.88
N ALA A 51 6.31 3.96 3.44
CA ALA A 51 6.06 2.89 4.42
C ALA A 51 5.38 3.42 5.69
N GLY A 52 4.26 2.81 6.06
CA GLY A 52 3.43 3.20 7.19
C GLY A 52 2.62 4.49 6.99
N LEU A 53 2.52 5.00 5.76
CA LEU A 53 1.86 6.26 5.43
C LEU A 53 0.66 6.08 4.50
N ASP A 54 -0.09 7.17 4.32
CA ASP A 54 -0.93 7.33 3.14
C ASP A 54 -0.06 7.83 1.98
N ALA A 55 0.24 6.91 1.07
CA ALA A 55 1.10 7.13 -0.08
C ALA A 55 0.31 7.41 -1.35
N THR A 56 -0.97 7.80 -1.24
CA THR A 56 -1.83 8.07 -2.40
C THR A 56 -1.23 9.13 -3.32
N GLU A 57 -0.76 10.26 -2.77
CA GLU A 57 -0.15 11.34 -3.56
C GLU A 57 1.13 10.88 -4.26
N MET A 58 2.02 10.16 -3.55
CA MET A 58 3.23 9.59 -4.14
C MET A 58 2.92 8.61 -5.28
N PHE A 59 1.92 7.75 -5.09
CA PHE A 59 1.50 6.78 -6.09
C PHE A 59 0.95 7.46 -7.35
N ASP A 60 0.09 8.47 -7.16
CA ASP A 60 -0.57 9.20 -8.24
C ASP A 60 0.42 10.12 -9.00
N ASP A 61 1.34 10.78 -8.30
CA ASP A 61 2.33 11.70 -8.90
C ASP A 61 3.34 10.98 -9.81
N VAL A 62 3.70 9.73 -9.46
CA VAL A 62 4.56 8.89 -10.32
C VAL A 62 3.83 8.46 -11.60
N GLY A 63 2.49 8.41 -11.58
CA GLY A 63 1.68 8.04 -12.74
C GLY A 63 1.72 6.54 -13.04
N HIS A 64 1.61 5.70 -12.02
CA HIS A 64 1.51 4.24 -12.17
C HIS A 64 0.37 3.84 -13.13
N SER A 65 0.62 2.81 -13.95
CA SER A 65 -0.36 2.30 -14.91
C SER A 65 -1.53 1.61 -14.21
N ASP A 66 -2.64 1.44 -14.94
CA ASP A 66 -3.78 0.65 -14.47
C ASP A 66 -3.38 -0.79 -14.13
N GLU A 67 -2.44 -1.37 -14.90
CA GLU A 67 -1.89 -2.70 -14.65
C GLU A 67 -1.14 -2.77 -13.29
N ALA A 68 -0.36 -1.75 -12.94
CA ALA A 68 0.30 -1.68 -11.64
C ALA A 68 -0.72 -1.56 -10.49
N ALA A 69 -1.81 -0.82 -10.71
CA ALA A 69 -2.90 -0.72 -9.74
C ALA A 69 -3.68 -2.05 -9.59
N GLU A 70 -3.80 -2.84 -10.66
CA GLU A 70 -4.38 -4.19 -10.60
C GLU A 70 -3.47 -5.17 -9.86
N GLU A 71 -2.14 -5.09 -10.05
CA GLU A 71 -1.18 -5.89 -9.30
C GLU A 71 -1.25 -5.63 -7.79
N LEU A 72 -1.42 -4.36 -7.38
CA LEU A 72 -1.65 -3.99 -5.98
C LEU A 72 -2.84 -4.71 -5.35
N ALA A 73 -3.87 -5.07 -6.12
CA ALA A 73 -5.06 -5.74 -5.59
C ALA A 73 -4.74 -7.10 -4.93
N LYS A 74 -3.61 -7.74 -5.28
CA LYS A 74 -3.14 -8.99 -4.65
C LYS A 74 -2.70 -8.80 -3.20
N TYR A 75 -2.29 -7.58 -2.87
CA TYR A 75 -1.72 -7.19 -1.57
C TYR A 75 -2.75 -6.47 -0.67
N LEU A 76 -4.00 -6.37 -1.12
CA LEU A 76 -5.07 -5.70 -0.38
C LEU A 76 -5.45 -6.49 0.88
N ILE A 77 -5.26 -5.87 2.05
CA ILE A 77 -5.62 -6.47 3.34
C ILE A 77 -6.81 -5.80 4.01
N GLY A 78 -7.14 -4.56 3.64
CA GLY A 78 -8.23 -3.85 4.29
C GLY A 78 -8.52 -2.46 3.75
N ARG A 79 -9.28 -1.71 4.54
CA ARG A 79 -9.66 -0.32 4.28
C ARG A 79 -9.20 0.58 5.41
N LEU A 80 -8.93 1.84 5.09
CA LEU A 80 -8.69 2.84 6.13
C LEU A 80 -10.02 3.17 6.85
N ALA A 81 -9.96 3.25 8.18
CA ALA A 81 -11.07 3.59 9.07
C ALA A 81 -11.34 5.10 9.14
#